data_AF-A0A537D2C0-F1
#
_entry.id   AF-A0A537D2C0-F1
#
_cell.length_a   1.000
_cell.length_b   1.000
_cell.length_c   1.000
_cell.angle_alpha   90.00
_cell.angle_beta   90.00
_cell.angle_gamma   90.00
#
_symmetry.space_group_name_H-M   'P 1'
#
loop_
_entity.id
_entity.type
_entity.pdbx_description
1 polymer ?
#
loop_
_entity_poly.entity_id
_entity_poly.type
_entity_poly.pdbx_seq_one_letter_code
_entity_poly.pdbx_strand_id
1 'polypeptide(L)' 'MAARSIASLTVSFGLVSIPVKLFSATEASRAISFNLLHKACGSRLKQQYICIKEEVPVAREDMVKGYEFAKD' A
#
# COMPACT_ATOMS: atom_id res chain seq x y z
N MET A 1 -3.47 21.11 7.38
CA MET A 1 -3.80 20.89 5.94
C MET A 1 -5.30 21.00 5.77
N ALA A 2 -5.82 21.29 4.57
CA ALA A 2 -7.26 21.23 4.34
C ALA A 2 -7.73 19.75 4.39
N ALA A 3 -8.88 19.49 5.03
CA ALA A 3 -9.44 18.13 5.13
C ALA A 3 -9.65 17.53 3.73
N ARG A 4 -9.07 16.35 3.48
CA ARG A 4 -9.24 15.59 2.24
C ARG A 4 -10.19 14.42 2.50
N SER A 5 -11.12 14.19 1.58
CA SER A 5 -12.00 13.02 1.64
C SER A 5 -11.18 11.75 1.41
N ILE A 6 -11.40 10.74 2.24
CA ILE A 6 -10.80 9.40 2.11
C ILE A 6 -11.44 8.65 0.92
N ALA A 7 -12.77 8.74 0.81
CA ALA A 7 -13.53 8.05 -0.22
C ALA A 7 -14.82 8.82 -0.56
N SER A 8 -15.34 8.57 -1.75
CA SER A 8 -16.70 8.94 -2.15
C SER A 8 -17.57 7.68 -2.06
N LEU A 9 -18.65 7.74 -1.30
CA LEU A 9 -19.54 6.61 -1.01
C LEU A 9 -20.99 6.99 -1.32
N THR A 10 -21.87 5.99 -1.30
CA THR A 10 -23.33 6.19 -1.45
C THR A 10 -24.04 5.54 -0.27
N VAL A 11 -24.81 6.33 0.47
CA VAL A 11 -25.68 5.84 1.54
C VAL A 11 -27.06 5.62 0.93
N SER A 12 -27.56 4.40 1.01
CA SER A 12 -28.88 4.03 0.46
C SER A 12 -29.83 3.66 1.59
N PHE A 13 -31.07 4.18 1.54
CA PHE A 13 -32.15 3.78 2.43
C PHE A 13 -33.44 3.61 1.62
N GLY A 14 -34.04 2.42 1.67
CA GLY A 14 -35.17 2.07 0.80
C GLY A 14 -34.81 2.20 -0.68
N LEU A 15 -35.40 3.17 -1.37
CA LEU A 15 -35.18 3.48 -2.79
C LEU A 15 -34.37 4.77 -3.04
N VAL A 16 -33.86 5.42 -1.97
CA VAL A 16 -33.13 6.68 -2.06
C VAL A 16 -31.64 6.43 -1.91
N SER A 17 -30.83 7.00 -2.81
CA SER A 17 -29.37 6.89 -2.82
C SER A 17 -28.73 8.28 -2.74
N ILE A 18 -27.97 8.54 -1.68
CA ILE A 18 -27.33 9.84 -1.42
C ILE A 18 -25.81 9.70 -1.52
N PRO A 19 -25.14 10.45 -2.42
CA PRO A 19 -23.68 10.47 -2.47
C PRO A 19 -23.12 11.24 -1.28
N VAL A 20 -22.13 10.66 -0.60
CA VAL A 20 -21.46 11.25 0.56
C VAL A 20 -19.93 11.19 0.40
N LYS A 21 -19.23 12.12 1.05
CA LYS A 21 -17.77 12.11 1.15
C LYS A 21 -17.36 11.74 2.56
N LEU A 22 -16.50 10.72 2.70
CA LEU A 22 -16.01 10.26 3.99
C LEU A 22 -14.75 11.05 4.38
N PHE A 23 -14.73 11.60 5.59
CA PHE A 23 -13.59 12.32 6.15
C PHE A 23 -13.11 11.63 7.44
N SER A 24 -11.81 11.67 7.70
CA SER A 24 -11.28 11.18 8.98
C SER A 24 -11.64 12.13 10.11
N ALA A 25 -12.18 11.60 11.22
CA ALA A 25 -12.42 12.39 12.42
C ALA A 25 -11.12 12.80 13.13
N THR A 26 -10.08 11.96 13.00
CA THR A 26 -8.75 12.20 13.59
C THR A 26 -7.67 12.03 12.53
N GLU A 27 -6.75 13.00 12.42
CA GLU A 27 -5.62 12.91 11.51
C GLU A 27 -4.46 12.13 12.14
N ALA A 28 -4.19 10.90 11.65
CA ALA A 28 -2.99 10.15 12.04
C ALA A 28 -1.69 10.74 11.45
N SER A 29 -1.80 11.66 10.47
CA SER A 29 -0.69 12.22 9.68
C SER A 29 0.20 13.21 10.44
N ARG A 30 0.04 13.36 11.77
CA ARG A 30 1.04 14.05 12.60
C ARG A 30 2.30 13.19 12.85
N ALA A 31 2.28 11.90 12.51
CA ALA A 31 3.47 11.07 12.57
C ALA A 31 4.41 11.39 11.39
N ILE A 32 5.63 11.87 11.70
CA ILE A 32 6.70 12.01 10.71
C ILE A 32 6.98 10.63 10.12
N SER A 33 6.84 10.49 8.80
CA SER A 33 7.21 9.27 8.09
C SER A 33 8.64 9.38 7.57
N PHE A 34 9.44 8.33 7.79
CA PHE A 34 10.82 8.27 7.32
C PHE A 34 10.90 7.47 6.01
N ASN A 35 11.69 7.98 5.06
CA ASN A 35 12.07 7.22 3.88
C ASN A 35 13.34 6.44 4.18
N LEU A 36 13.47 5.23 3.62
CA LEU A 36 14.72 4.47 3.71
C LEU A 36 15.76 5.09 2.77
N LEU A 37 16.85 5.57 3.35
CA LEU A 37 17.95 6.21 2.63
C LEU A 37 19.22 5.36 2.75
N HIS A 38 20.03 5.33 1.70
CA HIS A 38 21.36 4.75 1.75
C HIS A 38 22.25 5.59 2.67
N LYS A 39 22.81 4.97 3.72
CA LYS A 39 23.58 5.67 4.76
C LYS A 39 24.77 6.49 4.21
N ALA A 40 25.41 6.02 3.14
CA ALA A 40 26.61 6.67 2.61
C ALA A 40 26.31 7.82 1.65
N CYS A 41 25.30 7.69 0.77
CA CYS A 41 25.02 8.68 -0.28
C CYS A 41 23.68 9.42 -0.11
N GLY A 42 22.87 9.06 0.89
CA GLY A 42 21.57 9.70 1.15
C GLY A 42 20.50 9.45 0.08
N SER A 43 20.78 8.60 -0.92
CA SER A 43 19.82 8.29 -1.97
C SER A 43 18.67 7.42 -1.45
N ARG A 44 17.49 7.52 -2.07
CA ARG A 44 16.36 6.66 -1.74
C ARG A 44 16.63 5.22 -2.16
N LEU A 45 16.37 4.28 -1.26
CA LEU A 45 16.45 2.86 -1.56
C LEU A 45 15.23 2.40 -2.37
N LYS A 46 15.47 1.54 -3.36
CA LYS A 46 14.43 0.79 -4.08
C LYS A 46 14.46 -0.65 -3.59
N GLN A 47 13.29 -1.22 -3.31
CA GLN A 47 13.16 -2.64 -2.99
C GLN A 47 12.92 -3.43 -4.28
N GLN A 48 13.70 -4.49 -4.48
CA GLN A 48 13.54 -5.43 -5.59
C GLN A 48 13.46 -6.84 -5.02
N TYR A 49 12.63 -7.69 -5.61
CA TYR A 49 12.59 -9.11 -5.34
C TYR A 49 13.58 -9.80 -6.27
N ILE A 50 14.49 -10.61 -5.72
CA ILE A 50 15.53 -11.32 -6.47
C ILE A 50 15.30 -12.83 -6.28
N CYS A 51 15.36 -13.60 -7.36
CA CYS A 51 15.27 -15.06 -7.29
C CYS A 51 16.56 -15.63 -6.67
N ILE A 52 16.44 -16.46 -5.63
CA ILE A 52 17.60 -17.04 -4.92
C ILE A 52 18.40 -17.99 -5.83
N LYS A 53 17.74 -18.64 -6.80
CA LYS A 53 18.40 -19.64 -7.68
C LYS A 53 19.19 -19.01 -8.83
N GLU A 54 18.68 -17.90 -9.37
CA GLU A 54 19.19 -17.30 -10.61
C GLU A 54 19.81 -15.92 -10.38
N GLU A 55 19.66 -15.34 -9.18
CA GLU A 55 20.13 -13.99 -8.81
C GLU A 55 19.61 -12.86 -9.72
N VAL A 56 18.53 -13.11 -10.46
CA VAL A 56 17.87 -12.15 -11.36
C VAL A 56 16.71 -11.44 -10.63
N PRO A 57 16.49 -10.14 -10.88
CA PRO A 57 15.30 -9.43 -10.40
C PRO A 57 14.03 -10.02 -11.03
N VAL A 58 13.05 -10.35 -10.19
CA VAL A 58 11.76 -10.94 -10.62
C VAL A 58 10.72 -9.84 -10.79
N ALA A 59 10.11 -9.78 -11.97
CA ALA A 59 9.00 -8.87 -12.25
C ALA A 59 7.71 -9.35 -11.57
N ARG A 60 6.81 -8.41 -11.25
CA ARG A 60 5.58 -8.72 -10.51
C ARG A 60 4.65 -9.70 -11.25
N GLU A 61 4.74 -9.75 -12.58
CA GLU A 61 3.98 -10.65 -13.45
C GLU A 61 4.47 -12.11 -13.37
N ASP A 62 5.75 -12.32 -13.07
CA ASP A 62 6.34 -13.66 -12.91
C ASP A 62 6.24 -14.19 -11.47
N MET A 63 5.68 -13.38 -10.55
CA MET A 63 5.51 -13.77 -9.14
C MET A 63 4.21 -14.55 -8.95
N VAL A 64 4.31 -15.82 -8.54
CA VAL A 64 3.16 -16.66 -8.17
C VAL A 64 3.06 -16.85 -6.66
N LYS A 65 1.83 -17.00 -6.14
CA LYS A 65 1.57 -17.32 -4.73
C LYS A 65 1.41 -18.83 -4.58
N GLY A 66 2.30 -19.47 -3.83
CA GLY A 66 2.15 -20.85 -3.38
C GLY A 66 1.71 -20.90 -1.91
N TYR A 67 1.05 -21.98 -1.51
CA TYR A 67 0.84 -22.34 -0.11
C TYR A 67 1.41 -23.75 0.12
N GLU A 68 1.98 -24.01 1.30
CA GLU A 68 2.48 -25.34 1.65
C GLU A 68 1.30 -26.28 1.94
N PHE A 69 1.18 -27.37 1.17
CA PHE A 69 0.08 -28.33 1.31
C PHE A 69 0.46 -29.57 2.16
N ALA A 70 1.74 -29.88 2.25
CA ALA A 70 2.30 -30.88 3.16
C ALA A 70 3.73 -30.49 3.54
N LYS A 71 4.24 -30.99 4.68
CA LYS A 71 5.66 -30.89 5.00
C LYS A 71 6.42 -31.91 4.16
N ASP A 72 7.56 -31.49 3.62
CA ASP A 72 8.61 -32.41 3.14
C ASP A 72 9.08 -33.35 4.26
#